data_AF-A0AAV3QVY4-F1
#
_entry.id   AF-A0AAV3QVY4-F1
#
_cell.length_a   1.000
_cell.length_b   1.000
_cell.length_c   1.000
_cell.angle_alpha   90.00
_cell.angle_beta   90.00
_cell.angle_gamma   90.00
#
_symmetry.space_group_name_H-M   'P 1'
#
loop_
_entity.id
_entity.type
_entity.pdbx_description
1 polymer ?
#
loop_
_entity_poly.entity_id
_entity_poly.type
_entity_poly.pdbx_seq_one_letter_code
_entity_poly.pdbx_strand_id
1 'polypeptide(L)'
;MRKAVDEPGFIFHPKCKELGIINVCFADDIFIVCGANETTVKIVSNSLKMFGALSGLKPNQEKSILPLIDGILGNVEAWRNRHLSFVGRLV
;
A
#
# COMPACT_ATOMS: atom_id res chain seq x y z
N MET A 1 8.77 -3.36 -4.81
CA MET A 1 7.38 -2.86 -4.92
C MET A 1 6.85 -2.85 -6.35
N ARG A 2 7.62 -2.43 -7.38
CA ARG A 2 7.15 -2.39 -8.78
C ARG A 2 6.45 -3.66 -9.29
N LYS A 3 6.96 -4.84 -8.91
CA LYS A 3 6.37 -6.15 -9.24
C LYS A 3 4.89 -6.30 -8.84
N ALA A 4 4.42 -5.56 -7.83
CA ALA A 4 3.02 -5.55 -7.43
C ALA A 4 2.08 -5.11 -8.56
N VAL A 5 2.56 -4.28 -9.48
CA VAL A 5 1.79 -3.77 -10.63
C VAL A 5 1.49 -4.87 -11.64
N ASP A 6 2.38 -5.86 -11.73
CA ASP A 6 2.27 -6.95 -12.70
C ASP A 6 1.31 -8.05 -12.22
N GLU A 7 0.88 -8.00 -10.95
CA GLU A 7 -0.04 -8.97 -10.38
C GLU A 7 -1.48 -8.76 -10.90
N PRO A 8 -2.18 -9.84 -11.30
CA PRO A 8 -3.56 -9.76 -11.76
C PRO A 8 -4.49 -9.12 -10.73
N GLY A 9 -5.22 -8.09 -11.14
CA GLY A 9 -6.15 -7.38 -10.26
C GLY A 9 -5.52 -6.25 -9.42
N PHE A 10 -4.26 -5.90 -9.68
CA PHE A 10 -3.70 -4.63 -9.23
C PHE A 10 -4.37 -3.46 -9.97
N ILE A 11 -4.76 -2.44 -9.21
CA ILE A 11 -5.39 -1.23 -9.72
C ILE A 11 -4.58 -0.03 -9.19
N PHE A 12 -4.23 0.88 -10.10
CA PHE A 12 -3.62 2.16 -9.71
C PHE A 12 -4.65 3.08 -9.06
N HIS A 13 -4.18 3.95 -8.17
CA HIS A 13 -4.97 5.11 -7.80
C HIS A 13 -5.22 6.00 -9.04
N PRO A 14 -6.45 6.51 -9.27
CA PRO A 14 -6.80 7.24 -10.49
C PRO A 14 -5.85 8.39 -10.82
N LYS A 15 -5.42 9.15 -9.80
CA LYS A 15 -4.51 10.30 -9.96
C LYS A 15 -3.04 9.92 -10.18
N CYS A 16 -2.68 8.66 -10.01
CA CYS A 16 -1.30 8.18 -10.06
C CYS A 16 -1.06 7.19 -11.21
N LYS A 17 -2.12 6.83 -11.95
CA LYS A 17 -2.09 5.87 -13.05
C LYS A 17 -1.19 6.33 -14.19
N GLU A 18 -1.32 7.58 -14.63
CA GLU A 18 -0.55 8.10 -15.77
C GLU A 18 0.96 8.13 -15.49
N LEU A 19 1.34 8.50 -14.26
CA LEU A 19 2.74 8.53 -13.82
C LEU A 19 3.24 7.16 -13.34
N GLY A 20 2.35 6.16 -13.26
CA GLY A 20 2.66 4.83 -12.73
C GLY A 20 3.20 4.83 -11.31
N ILE A 21 2.80 5.80 -10.48
CA ILE A 21 3.30 5.94 -9.10
C ILE A 21 2.54 4.97 -8.20
N ILE A 22 3.30 4.14 -7.47
CA ILE A 22 2.75 3.18 -6.49
C ILE A 22 3.31 3.38 -5.08
N ASN A 23 4.46 4.04 -4.97
CA ASN A 23 5.08 4.37 -3.71
C ASN A 23 5.84 5.69 -3.84
N VAL A 24 5.88 6.45 -2.77
CA VAL A 24 6.73 7.64 -2.62
C VAL A 24 7.53 7.45 -1.35
N CYS A 25 8.86 7.50 -1.45
CA CYS A 25 9.74 7.36 -0.30
C CYS A 25 10.36 8.72 0.01
N PHE A 26 10.33 9.17 1.26
CA PHE A 26 11.01 10.39 1.70
C PHE A 26 11.65 10.16 3.06
N ALA A 27 12.97 10.40 3.16
CA ALA A 27 13.78 10.04 4.32
C ALA A 27 13.52 8.59 4.75
N ASP A 28 12.81 8.39 5.87
CA ASP A 28 12.49 7.06 6.43
C ASP A 28 11.03 6.62 6.18
N ASP A 29 10.22 7.45 5.53
CA ASP A 29 8.79 7.19 5.35
C ASP A 29 8.48 6.69 3.92
N ILE A 30 7.65 5.65 3.81
CA ILE A 30 7.23 5.04 2.54
C ILE A 30 5.71 5.11 2.40
N PHE A 31 5.26 6.06 1.60
CA PHE A 31 3.86 6.24 1.24
C PHE A 31 3.48 5.24 0.16
N ILE A 32 2.32 4.57 0.30
CA ILE A 32 1.86 3.59 -0.67
C ILE A 32 0.55 4.05 -1.32
N VAL A 33 0.57 4.09 -2.64
CA VAL A 33 -0.51 4.65 -3.46
C VAL A 33 -1.06 3.59 -4.39
N CYS A 34 -2.31 3.20 -4.16
CA CYS A 34 -2.97 2.15 -4.95
C CYS A 34 -4.49 2.33 -4.95
N GLY A 35 -5.18 1.57 -5.79
CA GLY A 35 -6.64 1.52 -5.83
C GLY A 35 -7.23 0.92 -4.56
N ALA A 36 -8.38 1.45 -4.14
CA ALA A 36 -9.09 1.02 -2.94
C ALA A 36 -9.97 -0.22 -3.21
N ASN A 37 -9.34 -1.32 -3.65
CA ASN A 37 -10.00 -2.62 -3.79
C ASN A 37 -9.21 -3.71 -3.04
N GLU A 38 -9.95 -4.69 -2.52
CA GLU A 38 -9.40 -5.75 -1.66
C GLU A 38 -8.22 -6.50 -2.30
N THR A 39 -8.33 -6.86 -3.59
CA THR A 39 -7.28 -7.58 -4.32
C THR A 39 -5.98 -6.78 -4.39
N THR A 40 -6.05 -5.51 -4.77
CA THR A 40 -4.87 -4.63 -4.85
C THR A 40 -4.22 -4.43 -3.49
N VAL A 41 -5.03 -4.27 -2.45
CA VAL A 41 -4.55 -4.12 -1.08
C VAL A 41 -3.81 -5.38 -0.61
N LYS A 42 -4.35 -6.56 -0.90
CA LYS A 42 -3.68 -7.84 -0.61
C LYS A 42 -2.34 -7.97 -1.34
N ILE A 43 -2.32 -7.63 -2.64
CA ILE A 43 -1.10 -7.64 -3.47
C ILE A 43 -0.03 -6.72 -2.87
N VAL A 44 -0.41 -5.49 -2.51
CA VAL A 44 0.47 -4.49 -1.91
C VAL A 44 0.98 -4.96 -0.54
N SER A 45 0.11 -5.50 0.31
CA SER A 45 0.46 -6.02 1.63
C SER A 45 1.48 -7.16 1.52
N ASN A 46 1.28 -8.12 0.61
CA ASN A 46 2.22 -9.20 0.37
C ASN A 46 3.57 -8.68 -0.17
N SER A 47 3.54 -7.71 -1.08
CA SER A 47 4.73 -7.08 -1.63
C SER A 47 5.55 -6.35 -0.56
N LEU A 48 4.89 -5.68 0.37
CA LEU A 48 5.53 -5.02 1.51
C LEU A 48 6.14 -6.03 2.49
N LYS A 49 5.44 -7.13 2.80
CA LYS A 49 5.99 -8.20 3.64
C LYS A 49 7.25 -8.79 3.03
N MET A 50 7.23 -9.08 1.74
CA MET A 50 8.39 -9.59 1.02
C MET A 50 9.53 -8.56 0.97
N PHE A 51 9.22 -7.28 0.76
CA PHE A 51 10.20 -6.20 0.83
C PHE A 51 10.86 -6.11 2.22
N GLY A 52 10.08 -6.15 3.30
CA GLY A 52 10.61 -6.15 4.67
C GLY A 52 11.50 -7.36 4.95
N ALA A 53 11.08 -8.55 4.52
CA ALA A 53 11.87 -9.77 4.67
C ALA A 53 13.23 -9.70 3.94
N LEU A 54 13.27 -9.09 2.75
CA LEU A 54 14.50 -8.98 1.95
C LEU A 54 15.42 -7.84 2.39
N SER A 55 14.85 -6.71 2.82
CA SER A 55 15.60 -5.53 3.25
C SER A 55 16.07 -5.60 4.69
N GLY A 56 15.48 -6.49 5.50
CA GLY A 56 15.66 -6.52 6.95
C GLY A 56 14.87 -5.42 7.69
N LEU A 57 14.18 -4.54 6.97
CA LEU A 57 13.33 -3.49 7.52
C LEU A 57 12.04 -4.09 8.07
N LYS A 58 11.63 -3.65 9.26
CA LYS A 58 10.40 -4.12 9.90
C LYS A 58 9.39 -2.97 9.92
N PRO A 59 8.16 -3.19 9.41
CA PRO A 59 7.10 -2.20 9.58
C PRO A 59 6.92 -1.87 11.06
N ASN A 60 6.93 -0.59 11.43
CA ASN A 60 6.69 -0.19 12.82
C ASN A 60 5.30 -0.67 13.24
N GLN A 61 5.21 -1.61 14.19
CA GLN A 61 3.95 -2.26 14.56
C GLN A 61 2.83 -1.29 14.94
N GLU A 62 3.16 -0.16 15.58
CA GLU A 62 2.21 0.90 15.96
C GLU A 62 1.62 1.69 14.77
N LYS A 63 2.27 1.62 13.59
CA LYS A 63 1.83 2.25 12.33
C LYS A 63 1.68 1.24 11.18
N SER A 64 1.66 -0.06 11.49
CA SER A 64 1.92 -1.12 10.52
C SER A 64 0.71 -1.67 9.77
N ILE A 65 1.02 -2.56 8.83
CA ILE A 65 0.20 -3.27 7.84
C ILE A 65 -0.90 -4.17 8.43
N LEU A 66 -0.92 -4.46 9.73
CA LEU A 66 -1.99 -5.27 10.34
C LEU A 66 -3.28 -4.44 10.52
N PRO A 67 -3.23 -3.23 11.12
CA PRO A 67 -4.33 -2.27 11.01
C PRO A 67 -4.71 -1.91 9.56
N LEU A 68 -3.84 -2.17 8.57
CA LEU A 68 -4.13 -1.94 7.15
C LEU A 68 -5.13 -2.96 6.59
N ILE A 69 -5.03 -4.24 6.97
CA ILE A 69 -5.98 -5.27 6.50
C ILE A 69 -7.34 -5.07 7.20
N ASP A 70 -7.33 -4.89 8.52
CA ASP A 70 -8.56 -4.66 9.30
C ASP A 70 -9.20 -3.31 8.99
N GLY A 71 -8.38 -2.27 8.85
CA GLY A 71 -8.84 -0.91 8.52
C GLY A 71 -9.37 -0.79 7.10
N ILE A 72 -8.80 -1.52 6.13
CA ILE A 72 -9.31 -1.53 4.76
C ILE A 72 -10.60 -2.34 4.68
N LEU A 73 -10.68 -3.55 5.24
CA LEU A 73 -11.92 -4.32 5.26
C LEU A 73 -13.06 -3.57 5.97
N GLY A 74 -12.75 -2.85 7.05
CA GLY A 74 -13.73 -2.03 7.79
C GLY A 74 -14.07 -0.68 7.15
N ASN A 75 -13.26 -0.16 6.21
CA ASN A 75 -13.46 1.16 5.62
C ASN A 75 -13.48 1.19 4.08
N VAL A 76 -13.55 0.05 3.37
CA VAL A 76 -13.64 0.02 1.89
C VAL A 76 -14.75 0.97 1.40
N GLU A 77 -15.88 1.04 2.09
CA GLU A 77 -16.95 1.99 1.77
C GLU A 77 -16.61 3.46 2.06
N ALA A 78 -15.91 3.74 3.17
CA ALA A 78 -15.51 5.09 3.55
C ALA A 78 -14.31 5.63 2.74
N TRP A 79 -13.53 4.73 2.12
CA TRP A 79 -12.38 5.05 1.28
C TRP A 79 -12.79 5.28 -0.18
N ARG A 80 -13.92 4.72 -0.63
CA ARG A 80 -14.50 4.99 -1.95
C ARG A 80 -14.71 6.49 -2.21
N ASN A 81 -14.99 7.27 -1.15
CA ASN A 81 -15.30 8.70 -1.23
C ASN A 81 -14.16 9.62 -0.77
N ARG A 82 -13.02 9.10 -0.29
CA ARG A 82 -11.89 9.91 0.21
C ARG A 82 -10.64 9.63 -0.59
N HIS A 83 -10.19 10.67 -1.29
CA HIS A 83 -9.06 10.75 -2.23
C HIS A 83 -7.66 10.49 -1.63
N LEU A 84 -7.53 9.86 -0.46
CA LEU A 84 -6.23 9.64 0.17
C LEU A 84 -5.78 8.20 0.08
N SER A 85 -4.55 8.05 -0.38
CA SER A 85 -3.78 6.81 -0.30
C SER A 85 -2.95 6.79 0.98
N PHE A 86 -2.69 5.59 1.49
CA PHE A 86 -2.16 5.34 2.83
C PHE A 86 -0.68 5.74 3.01
N VAL A 87 -0.31 6.10 4.24
CA VAL A 87 1.05 6.46 4.68
C VAL A 87 1.57 5.40 5.65
N GLY A 88 2.67 4.72 5.33
CA GLY A 88 3.35 3.79 6.26
C GLY A 88 4.81 4.16 6.48
N ARG A 89 5.34 3.96 7.70
CA ARG A 89 6.77 4.11 7.98
C ARG A 89 7.43 2.73 8.06
N LEU A 90 8.49 2.53 7.29
CA LEU A 90 9.37 1.37 7.39
C LEU A 90 10.58 1.81 8.20
N VAL A 91 10.81 1.17 9.34
CA VAL A 91 11.97 1.39 10.21
C VAL A 91 12.86 0.16 10.23
#